data_AF-A0A1X9ZIS5-F1
#
_entry.id   AF-A0A1X9ZIS5-F1
#
_cell.length_a   1.000
_cell.length_b   1.000
_cell.length_c   1.000
_cell.angle_alpha   90.00
_cell.angle_beta   90.00
_cell.angle_gamma   90.00
#
_symmetry.space_group_name_H-M   'P 1'
#
loop_
_entity.id
_entity.type
_entity.pdbx_description
1 polymer ?
#
loop_
_entity_poly.entity_id
_entity_poly.type
_entity_poly.pdbx_seq_one_letter_code
_entity_poly.pdbx_strand_id
1 'polypeptide(L)'
;MSYLTRYYSKLNQFFNFIIKKFIKLKNNFLPFLILLFVGFFSGNLFGTIVDSIRRLNIADSFLIFLLLLFNEFINFHIYNHHKEKKITTTKIKKFNFLNAFKMGFLLGIFIDSFKVGS
;
A
#
# COMPACT_ATOMS: atom_id res chain seq x y z
N MET A 1 32.90 -19.07 28.73
CA MET A 1 31.95 -17.98 29.03
C MET A 1 31.92 -16.82 28.01
N SER A 2 33.04 -16.31 27.47
CA SER A 2 33.07 -15.10 26.60
C SER A 2 32.33 -15.21 25.25
N TYR A 3 32.24 -16.41 24.66
CA TYR A 3 31.55 -16.58 23.37
C TYR A 3 30.03 -16.47 23.49
N LEU A 4 29.45 -16.98 24.59
CA LEU A 4 28.01 -16.89 24.88
C LEU A 4 27.55 -15.43 25.02
N THR A 5 28.35 -14.57 25.65
CA THR A 5 28.02 -13.14 25.79
C THR A 5 28.06 -12.38 24.46
N ARG A 6 28.95 -12.75 23.53
CA ARG A 6 28.98 -12.16 22.17
C ARG A 6 27.75 -12.51 21.34
N TYR A 7 27.35 -13.78 21.32
CA TYR A 7 26.13 -14.21 20.62
C TYR A 7 24.87 -13.56 21.22
N TYR A 8 24.79 -13.53 22.54
CA TYR A 8 23.71 -12.85 23.25
C TYR A 8 23.63 -11.36 22.89
N SER A 9 24.77 -10.66 22.79
CA SER A 9 24.79 -9.24 22.41
C SER A 9 24.25 -8.99 20.99
N LYS A 10 24.59 -9.85 20.02
CA LYS A 10 24.09 -9.75 18.65
C LYS A 10 22.59 -10.02 18.56
N LEU A 11 22.11 -11.03 19.27
CA LEU A 11 20.67 -11.33 19.39
C LEU A 11 19.92 -10.15 20.01
N ASN A 12 20.43 -9.58 21.10
CA ASN A 12 19.82 -8.44 21.75
C ASN A 12 19.81 -7.20 20.83
N GLN A 13 20.88 -6.98 20.04
CA GLN A 13 20.91 -5.90 19.05
C GLN A 13 19.85 -6.10 17.95
N PHE A 14 19.66 -7.33 17.48
CA PHE A 14 18.63 -7.68 16.51
C PHE A 14 17.22 -7.45 17.06
N PHE A 15 16.93 -7.92 18.28
CA PHE A 15 15.64 -7.67 18.92
C PHE A 15 15.41 -6.19 19.17
N ASN A 16 16.43 -5.44 19.60
CA ASN A 16 16.33 -3.99 19.77
C ASN A 16 16.05 -3.27 18.43
N PHE A 17 16.61 -3.75 17.32
CA PHE A 17 16.28 -3.24 15.99
C PHE A 17 14.82 -3.50 15.63
N ILE A 18 14.31 -4.71 15.89
CA ILE A 18 12.91 -5.07 15.68
C ILE A 18 11.98 -4.18 16.52
N ILE A 19 12.25 -4.06 17.82
CA ILE A 19 11.45 -3.27 18.77
C ILE A 19 11.38 -1.81 18.31
N LYS A 20 12.52 -1.22 17.93
CA LYS A 20 12.56 0.16 17.38
C LYS A 20 11.68 0.31 16.14
N LYS A 21 11.68 -0.69 15.24
CA LYS A 21 10.85 -0.68 14.03
C LYS A 21 9.35 -0.81 14.37
N PHE A 22 8.99 -1.65 15.34
CA PHE A 22 7.62 -1.79 15.83
C PHE A 22 7.09 -0.51 16.49
N ILE A 23 7.90 0.15 17.33
CA ILE A 23 7.52 1.44 17.96
C ILE A 23 7.25 2.50 16.89
N LYS A 24 8.10 2.57 15.84
CA LYS A 24 7.91 3.49 14.72
C LYS A 24 6.62 3.19 13.93
N LEU A 25 6.28 1.91 13.79
CA LEU A 25 5.07 1.46 13.09
C LEU A 25 3.80 1.78 13.89
N LYS A 26 3.82 1.55 15.22
CA LYS A 26 2.70 1.81 16.13
C LYS A 26 2.13 3.23 15.97
N ASN A 27 2.98 4.25 15.88
CA ASN A 27 2.54 5.64 15.80
C ASN A 27 1.76 5.99 14.52
N ASN A 28 1.96 5.26 13.42
CA ASN A 28 1.25 5.50 12.16
C ASN A 28 0.32 4.33 11.78
N PHE A 29 0.17 3.33 12.65
CA PHE A 29 -0.55 2.10 12.33
C PHE A 29 -2.04 2.36 12.12
N LEU A 30 -2.67 3.09 13.04
CA LEU A 30 -4.11 3.40 12.96
C LEU A 30 -4.49 4.15 11.68
N PRO A 31 -3.87 5.30 11.32
CA PRO A 31 -4.23 6.00 10.09
C PRO A 31 -3.86 5.20 8.83
N PHE A 32 -2.80 4.39 8.87
CA PHE A 32 -2.48 3.46 7.78
C PHE A 32 -3.60 2.44 7.55
N LEU A 33 -4.07 1.81 8.64
CA LEU A 33 -5.12 0.80 8.60
C LEU A 33 -6.46 1.39 8.12
N ILE A 34 -6.84 2.57 8.61
CA ILE A 34 -8.04 3.28 8.13
C ILE A 34 -7.95 3.54 6.63
N LEU A 35 -6.82 4.05 6.14
CA LEU A 35 -6.67 4.32 4.70
C LEU A 35 -6.68 3.06 3.85
N LEU A 36 -6.12 1.96 4.36
CA LEU A 36 -6.18 0.66 3.72
C LEU A 36 -7.63 0.20 3.57
N PHE A 37 -8.45 0.33 4.62
CA PHE A 37 -9.88 0.00 4.55
C PHE A 37 -10.67 0.93 3.62
N VAL A 38 -10.38 2.24 3.64
CA VAL A 38 -11.01 3.19 2.72
C VAL A 38 -10.65 2.86 1.26
N GLY A 39 -9.39 2.50 1.00
CA GLY A 39 -8.95 2.00 -0.30
C GLY A 39 -9.70 0.73 -0.70
N PHE A 40 -9.77 -0.25 0.20
CA PHE A 40 -10.48 -1.51 -0.02
C PHE A 40 -11.96 -1.31 -0.37
N PHE A 41 -12.66 -0.48 0.40
CA PHE A 41 -14.06 -0.13 0.12
C PHE A 41 -14.22 0.54 -1.24
N SER A 42 -13.31 1.47 -1.58
CA SER A 42 -13.29 2.15 -2.88
C SER A 42 -13.04 1.17 -4.04
N GLY A 43 -12.19 0.17 -3.84
CA GLY A 43 -11.92 -0.89 -4.83
C GLY A 43 -13.14 -1.75 -5.10
N ASN A 44 -13.91 -2.11 -4.07
CA ASN A 44 -15.17 -2.84 -4.24
C ASN A 44 -16.24 -2.00 -4.93
N LEU A 45 -16.34 -0.71 -4.61
CA LEU A 45 -17.24 0.21 -5.35
C LEU A 45 -16.83 0.35 -6.81
N PHE A 46 -15.53 0.29 -7.10
CA PHE A 46 -15.06 0.32 -8.48
C PHE A 46 -15.52 -0.91 -9.27
N GLY A 47 -15.53 -2.10 -8.66
CA GLY A 47 -16.05 -3.32 -9.28
C GLY A 47 -17.52 -3.23 -9.71
N THR A 48 -18.39 -2.60 -8.91
CA THR A 48 -19.79 -2.39 -9.29
C THR A 48 -19.95 -1.38 -10.43
N ILE A 49 -19.09 -0.36 -10.48
CA ILE A 49 -19.03 0.60 -11.59
C ILE A 49 -18.54 -0.10 -12.86
N VAL A 50 -17.52 -0.96 -12.77
CA VAL A 50 -16.98 -1.75 -13.89
C VAL A 50 -18.08 -2.59 -14.54
N ASP A 51 -18.87 -3.31 -13.75
CA ASP A 51 -19.96 -4.14 -14.29
C ASP A 51 -21.05 -3.30 -14.97
N SER A 52 -21.27 -2.06 -14.52
CA SER A 52 -22.15 -1.10 -15.17
C SER A 52 -21.59 -0.62 -16.52
N ILE A 53 -20.29 -0.34 -16.58
CA ILE A 53 -19.59 0.10 -17.80
C ILE A 53 -19.49 -1.05 -18.82
N ARG A 54 -19.36 -2.30 -18.38
CA ARG A 54 -19.25 -3.48 -19.26
C ARG A 54 -20.47 -3.67 -20.16
N ARG A 55 -21.66 -3.21 -19.74
CA ARG A 55 -22.89 -3.19 -20.58
C ARG A 55 -22.77 -2.30 -21.82
N LEU A 56 -21.75 -1.44 -21.89
CA LEU A 56 -21.45 -0.57 -23.03
C LEU A 56 -20.52 -1.24 -24.08
N ASN A 57 -20.27 -2.56 -23.98
CA ASN A 57 -19.63 -3.45 -24.97
C ASN A 57 -18.18 -3.18 -25.41
N ILE A 58 -17.51 -2.09 -25.01
CA ILE A 58 -16.15 -1.72 -25.49
C ILE A 58 -15.09 -1.71 -24.36
N ALA A 59 -15.47 -2.09 -23.13
CA ALA A 59 -14.83 -1.54 -21.94
C ALA A 59 -13.58 -2.26 -21.40
N ASP A 60 -13.44 -3.58 -21.54
CA ASP A 60 -12.56 -4.34 -20.63
C ASP A 60 -11.05 -4.03 -20.84
N SER A 61 -10.57 -3.99 -22.09
CA SER A 61 -9.17 -3.64 -22.38
C SER A 61 -8.85 -2.17 -22.04
N PHE A 62 -9.81 -1.26 -22.27
CA PHE A 62 -9.66 0.14 -21.89
C PHE A 62 -9.60 0.32 -20.37
N LEU A 63 -10.36 -0.49 -19.64
CA LEU A 63 -10.44 -0.44 -18.19
C LEU A 63 -9.14 -0.97 -17.55
N ILE A 64 -8.59 -2.07 -18.07
CA ILE A 64 -7.27 -2.57 -17.65
C ILE A 64 -6.19 -1.52 -17.93
N PHE A 65 -6.22 -0.88 -19.10
CA PHE A 65 -5.29 0.19 -19.43
C PHE A 65 -5.40 1.39 -18.47
N LEU A 66 -6.61 1.82 -18.14
CA LEU A 66 -6.85 2.89 -17.17
C LEU A 66 -6.36 2.53 -15.76
N LEU A 67 -6.51 1.28 -15.36
CA LEU A 67 -6.04 0.77 -14.06
C LEU A 67 -4.51 0.71 -14.00
N LEU A 68 -3.85 0.32 -15.10
CA LEU A 68 -2.39 0.38 -15.24
C LEU A 68 -1.88 1.83 -15.18
N LEU A 69 -2.51 2.76 -15.90
CA LEU A 69 -2.16 4.18 -15.86
C LEU A 69 -2.35 4.78 -14.46
N PHE A 70 -3.42 4.44 -13.76
CA PHE A 70 -3.66 4.87 -12.38
C PHE A 70 -2.54 4.36 -11.45
N ASN A 71 -2.16 3.09 -11.59
CA ASN A 71 -1.07 2.50 -10.81
C ASN A 71 0.28 3.16 -11.08
N GLU A 72 0.57 3.43 -12.35
CA GLU A 72 1.80 4.09 -12.79
C GLU A 72 1.84 5.54 -12.31
N PHE A 73 0.72 6.26 -12.40
CA PHE A 73 0.59 7.63 -11.90
C PHE A 73 0.93 7.71 -10.41
N ILE A 74 0.37 6.82 -9.58
CA ILE A 74 0.70 6.78 -8.15
C ILE A 74 2.17 6.43 -7.92
N ASN A 75 2.70 5.44 -8.65
CA ASN A 75 4.10 5.04 -8.54
C ASN A 75 5.06 6.17 -8.91
N PHE A 76 4.77 6.88 -10.01
CA PHE A 76 5.53 8.04 -10.45
C PHE A 76 5.56 9.12 -9.36
N HIS A 77 4.42 9.42 -8.74
CA HIS A 77 4.36 10.39 -7.64
C HIS A 77 5.20 9.97 -6.42
N ILE A 78 5.17 8.69 -6.05
CA ILE A 78 5.96 8.16 -4.94
C ILE A 78 7.46 8.20 -5.28
N TYR A 79 7.83 7.75 -6.49
CA TYR A 79 9.22 7.60 -6.91
C TYR A 79 9.91 8.95 -7.17
N ASN A 80 9.24 9.86 -7.87
CA ASN A 80 9.81 11.17 -8.19
C ASN A 80 10.11 11.98 -6.91
N HIS A 81 9.26 11.82 -5.89
CA HIS A 81 9.48 12.42 -4.58
C HIS A 81 10.63 11.77 -3.78
N HIS A 82 10.90 10.47 -3.96
CA HIS A 82 12.06 9.82 -3.34
C HIS A 82 13.39 10.28 -3.94
N LYS A 83 13.39 10.69 -5.22
CA LYS A 83 14.58 11.17 -5.94
C LYS A 83 14.94 12.62 -5.59
N GLU A 84 13.94 13.48 -5.39
CA GLU A 84 14.17 14.85 -4.91
C GLU A 84 14.47 14.86 -3.40
N LYS A 85 15.76 14.85 -3.03
CA LYS A 85 16.28 14.91 -1.65
C LYS A 85 15.80 16.10 -0.78
N LYS A 86 14.89 16.96 -1.26
CA LYS A 86 14.29 18.07 -0.48
C LYS A 86 13.11 17.56 0.35
N ILE A 87 13.41 16.87 1.44
CA ILE A 87 12.42 16.24 2.30
C ILE A 87 11.97 17.22 3.40
N THR A 88 10.69 17.62 3.34
CA THR A 88 9.95 17.95 4.57
C THR A 88 9.30 16.67 5.11
N THR A 89 9.41 16.43 6.41
CA THR A 89 8.93 15.22 7.09
C THR A 89 7.42 14.97 6.91
N THR A 90 6.66 16.02 6.61
CA THR A 90 5.22 15.99 6.36
C THR A 90 4.86 15.38 4.99
N LYS A 91 5.64 15.66 3.94
CA LYS A 91 5.36 15.14 2.59
C LYS A 91 5.56 13.63 2.50
N ILE A 92 6.59 13.09 3.14
CA ILE A 92 6.84 11.62 3.19
C ILE A 92 5.65 10.86 3.78
N LYS A 93 5.03 11.39 4.85
CA LYS A 93 3.85 10.76 5.46
C LYS A 93 2.68 10.68 4.46
N LYS A 94 2.45 11.75 3.67
CA LYS A 94 1.38 11.78 2.67
C LYS A 94 1.54 10.71 1.58
N PHE A 95 2.76 10.48 1.08
CA PHE A 95 3.00 9.44 0.07
C PHE A 95 2.85 8.03 0.63
N ASN A 96 3.26 7.79 1.88
CA ASN A 96 3.02 6.51 2.55
C ASN A 96 1.51 6.24 2.70
N PHE A 97 0.71 7.27 2.99
CA PHE A 97 -0.74 7.18 3.01
C PHE A 97 -1.31 6.87 1.62
N LEU A 98 -0.86 7.57 0.58
CA LEU A 98 -1.29 7.31 -0.80
C LEU A 98 -0.99 5.87 -1.24
N ASN A 99 0.14 5.33 -0.80
CA ASN A 99 0.51 3.93 -1.03
C ASN A 99 -0.39 2.95 -0.25
N ALA A 100 -0.77 3.28 0.99
CA ALA A 100 -1.70 2.48 1.78
C ALA A 100 -3.10 2.40 1.12
N PHE A 101 -3.59 3.53 0.62
CA PHE A 101 -4.84 3.59 -0.14
C PHE A 101 -4.75 2.75 -1.42
N LYS A 102 -3.67 2.90 -2.20
CA LYS A 102 -3.41 2.10 -3.41
C LYS A 102 -3.44 0.60 -3.11
N MET A 103 -2.76 0.17 -2.05
CA MET A 103 -2.78 -1.25 -1.64
C MET A 103 -4.18 -1.73 -1.30
N GLY A 104 -4.94 -0.95 -0.52
CA GLY A 104 -6.33 -1.24 -0.21
C GLY A 104 -7.19 -1.36 -1.48
N PHE A 105 -7.08 -0.39 -2.39
CA PHE A 105 -7.83 -0.35 -3.65
C PHE A 105 -7.57 -1.58 -4.51
N LEU A 106 -6.30 -1.96 -4.70
CA LEU A 106 -5.95 -3.15 -5.46
C LEU A 106 -6.45 -4.44 -4.80
N LEU A 107 -6.39 -4.52 -3.46
CA LEU A 107 -6.96 -5.65 -2.71
C LEU A 107 -8.48 -5.76 -2.91
N GLY A 108 -9.20 -4.64 -2.94
CA GLY A 108 -10.65 -4.62 -3.19
C GLY A 108 -10.98 -5.17 -4.57
N ILE A 109 -10.33 -4.64 -5.61
CA ILE A 109 -10.52 -5.11 -6.99
C ILE A 109 -10.16 -6.58 -7.14
N PHE A 110 -9.06 -7.01 -6.51
CA PHE A 110 -8.65 -8.41 -6.51
C PHE A 110 -9.74 -9.29 -5.91
N ILE A 111 -10.22 -8.98 -4.69
CA ILE A 111 -11.24 -9.79 -4.01
C ILE A 111 -12.54 -9.86 -4.82
N ASP A 112 -12.98 -8.74 -5.38
CA ASP A 112 -14.20 -8.71 -6.20
C ASP A 112 -14.03 -9.54 -7.49
N SER A 113 -12.85 -9.52 -8.11
CA SER A 113 -12.54 -10.35 -9.29
C SER A 113 -12.57 -11.84 -8.97
N PHE A 114 -12.15 -12.27 -7.77
CA PHE A 114 -12.26 -13.67 -7.35
C PHE A 114 -13.69 -14.10 -7.07
N LYS A 115 -14.56 -13.19 -6.63
CA LYS A 115 -15.97 -13.49 -6.35
C LYS A 115 -16.75 -13.90 -7.60
N VAL A 116 -16.37 -13.41 -8.78
CA VAL A 116 -17.05 -13.71 -10.05
C VAL A 116 -16.48 -14.95 -10.76
N GLY A 117 -15.39 -15.53 -10.24
CA GLY A 117 -14.67 -16.66 -10.84
C GLY A 117 -14.83 -18.00 -10.13
N SER A 118 -15.66 -18.08 -9.08
CA SER A 118 -16.08 -19.32 -8.40
C SER A 118 -17.52 -19.67 -8.75
#